data_AF-A0A7X2MU31-F1
#
_entry.id   AF-A0A7X2MU31-F1
#
_cell.length_a   1.000
_cell.length_b   1.000
_cell.length_c   1.000
_cell.angle_alpha   90.00
_cell.angle_beta   90.00
_cell.angle_gamma   90.00
#
_symmetry.space_group_name_H-M   'P 1'
#
loop_
_entity.id
_entity.type
_entity.pdbx_description
1 polymer ?
#
loop_
_entity_poly.entity_id
_entity_poly.type
_entity_poly.pdbx_seq_one_letter_code
_entity_poly.pdbx_strand_id
1 'polypeptide(L)' 'EEFWQAVAQCVKDYQQAHPEHATKFARYDMFAPEFTRSCLNRLQLANNQQMINLADPAENLKFAGTLNNPIARWR' A
#
# COMPACT_ATOMS: atom_id res chain seq x y z
N GLU A 1 -10.80 -7.18 14.52
CA GLU A 1 -10.22 -5.82 14.71
C GLU A 1 -8.77 -5.89 15.20
N GLU A 2 -8.46 -6.80 16.12
CA GLU A 2 -7.12 -7.04 16.70
C GLU A 2 -5.99 -7.19 15.67
N PHE A 3 -6.23 -7.92 14.58
CA PHE A 3 -5.24 -8.11 13.51
C PHE A 3 -4.69 -6.78 12.99
N TRP A 4 -5.56 -5.85 12.61
CA TRP A 4 -5.13 -4.59 12.02
C TRP A 4 -4.60 -3.61 13.07
N GLN A 5 -5.05 -3.72 14.32
CA GLN A 5 -4.43 -2.99 15.42
C GLN A 5 -2.98 -3.43 15.64
N ALA A 6 -2.68 -4.73 15.58
CA ALA A 6 -1.31 -5.24 15.67
C ALA A 6 -0.44 -4.76 14.51
N VAL A 7 -0.97 -4.73 13.28
CA VAL A 7 -0.28 -4.15 12.12
C VAL A 7 0.03 -2.66 12.34
N ALA A 8 -0.96 -1.88 12.80
CA ALA A 8 -0.77 -0.46 13.09
C ALA A 8 0.31 -0.23 14.16
N GLN A 9 0.33 -1.05 15.22
CA GLN A 9 1.34 -0.97 16.27
C GLN A 9 2.74 -1.26 15.73
N CYS A 10 2.89 -2.32 14.93
CA CYS A 10 4.15 -2.68 14.28
C CYS A 10 4.71 -1.51 13.43
N VAL A 11 3.85 -0.81 12.68
CA VAL A 11 4.25 0.37 11.90
C VAL A 11 4.71 1.50 12.81
N LYS A 12 3.98 1.79 13.89
CA LYS A 12 4.31 2.88 14.82
C LYS A 12 5.62 2.61 15.55
N ASP A 13 5.84 1.40 16.02
CA ASP A 13 7.08 1.00 16.71
C ASP A 13 8.28 1.22 15.79
N TYR A 14 8.16 0.86 14.50
CA TYR A 14 9.20 1.10 13.52
C TYR A 14 9.45 2.60 13.28
N GLN A 15 8.40 3.40 13.11
CA GLN A 15 8.55 4.84 12.88
C GLN A 15 9.16 5.56 14.09
N GLN A 16 8.82 5.13 15.32
CA GLN A 16 9.39 5.67 16.56
C GLN A 16 10.86 5.31 16.71
N ALA A 17 11.26 4.11 16.29
CA ALA A 17 12.65 3.67 16.32
C ALA A 17 13.54 4.36 15.27
N HIS A 18 12.95 4.95 14.21
CA HIS A 18 13.67 5.56 13.09
C HIS A 18 13.23 7.01 12.81
N PRO A 19 13.36 7.94 13.77
CA PRO A 19 12.91 9.33 13.63
C PRO A 19 13.63 10.09 12.49
N GLU A 20 14.82 9.65 12.07
CA GLU A 20 15.56 10.19 10.93
C GLU A 20 14.80 10.08 9.59
N HIS A 21 13.76 9.24 9.53
CA HIS A 21 12.90 9.07 8.36
C HIS A 21 11.55 9.80 8.46
N ALA A 22 11.35 10.66 9.46
CA ALA A 22 10.08 11.38 9.69
C ALA A 22 9.53 12.05 8.43
N THR A 23 10.38 12.75 7.66
CA THR A 23 9.97 13.39 6.39
C THR A 23 9.49 12.37 5.35
N LYS A 24 10.10 11.18 5.32
CA LYS A 24 9.71 10.09 4.41
C LYS A 24 8.38 9.48 4.84
N PHE A 25 8.13 9.31 6.13
CA PHE A 25 6.84 8.82 6.64
C PHE A 25 5.70 9.82 6.38
N ALA A 26 5.97 11.13 6.49
CA ALA A 26 5.00 12.15 6.12
C ALA A 26 4.70 12.15 4.61
N ARG A 27 5.72 11.92 3.78
CA ARG A 27 5.55 11.83 2.31
C ARG A 27 4.81 10.57 1.87
N TYR A 28 5.11 9.44 2.50
CA TYR A 28 4.53 8.13 2.20
C TYR A 28 3.74 7.64 3.41
N ASP A 29 2.56 8.22 3.57
CA ASP A 29 1.71 8.04 4.74
C ASP A 29 1.05 6.65 4.77
N MET A 30 1.58 5.76 5.61
CA MET A 30 1.01 4.43 5.86
C MET A 30 -0.40 4.48 6.48
N PHE A 31 -0.79 5.61 7.08
CA PHE A 31 -2.09 5.82 7.73
C PHE A 31 -3.03 6.71 6.89
N ALA A 32 -2.73 6.92 5.61
CA ALA A 32 -3.63 7.63 4.70
C ALA A 32 -5.01 6.96 4.69
N PRO A 33 -6.13 7.71 4.64
CA PRO A 33 -7.48 7.15 4.76
C PRO A 33 -7.81 6.08 3.72
N GLU A 34 -7.28 6.24 2.51
CA GLU A 34 -7.48 5.34 1.38
C GLU A 34 -6.20 5.18 0.57
N PHE A 35 -6.11 4.08 -0.19
CA PHE A 35 -5.04 3.84 -1.16
C PHE A 35 -5.56 3.24 -2.46
N THR A 36 -4.81 3.41 -3.55
CA THR A 36 -5.20 2.97 -4.89
C THR A 36 -5.37 1.45 -4.96
N ARG A 37 -6.51 0.98 -5.47
CA ARG A 37 -6.80 -0.44 -5.62
C ARG A 37 -6.17 -0.99 -6.90
N SER A 38 -5.10 -1.78 -6.75
CA SER A 38 -4.53 -2.56 -7.86
C SER A 38 -5.27 -3.89 -8.02
N CYS A 39 -5.81 -4.14 -9.21
CA CYS A 39 -6.65 -5.31 -9.51
C CYS A 39 -5.86 -6.39 -10.23
N LEU A 40 -5.40 -7.41 -9.49
CA LEU A 40 -4.57 -8.49 -10.01
C LEU A 40 -5.24 -9.32 -11.11
N ASN A 41 -6.52 -9.66 -10.96
CA ASN A 41 -7.24 -10.41 -11.99
C ASN A 41 -7.33 -9.63 -13.31
N ARG A 42 -7.43 -8.30 -13.27
CA ARG A 42 -7.45 -7.48 -14.50
C ARG A 42 -6.11 -7.48 -15.22
N LEU A 43 -5.00 -7.60 -14.48
CA LEU A 43 -3.67 -7.80 -15.07
C LEU A 43 -3.61 -9.12 -15.84
N GLN A 44 -4.02 -10.22 -15.19
CA GLN A 44 -4.01 -11.54 -15.80
C GLN A 44 -4.91 -11.63 -17.03
N LEU A 45 -6.10 -11.04 -16.97
CA LEU A 45 -7.04 -11.01 -18.09
C LEU A 45 -6.53 -10.14 -19.26
N ALA A 46 -5.70 -9.12 -19.00
CA ALA A 46 -5.12 -8.28 -20.04
C ALA A 46 -3.97 -8.99 -20.78
N ASN A 47 -3.08 -9.66 -20.03
CA ASN A 47 -2.03 -10.51 -20.60
C ASN A 47 -1.64 -11.60 -19.58
N ASN A 48 -2.05 -12.83 -19.84
CA ASN A 48 -1.77 -13.97 -18.95
C ASN A 48 -0.40 -14.61 -19.17
N GLN A 49 0.29 -14.30 -20.28
CA GLN A 49 1.63 -14.81 -20.57
C GLN A 49 2.72 -13.92 -19.96
N GLN A 50 2.47 -12.60 -19.92
CA GLN A 50 3.37 -11.62 -19.32
C GLN A 50 2.57 -10.55 -18.57
N MET A 51 2.13 -10.90 -17.35
CA MET A 51 1.27 -10.05 -16.52
C MET A 51 1.90 -8.71 -16.12
N ILE A 52 3.23 -8.66 -16.01
CA ILE A 52 4.00 -7.49 -15.58
C ILE A 52 5.17 -7.32 -16.53
N ASN A 53 5.36 -6.10 -17.04
CA ASN A 53 6.58 -5.74 -17.73
C ASN A 53 7.64 -5.46 -16.66
N LEU A 54 8.68 -6.30 -16.57
CA LEU A 54 9.73 -6.13 -15.56
C LEU A 54 10.60 -4.88 -15.81
N ALA A 55 10.62 -4.36 -17.05
CA ALA A 55 11.31 -3.13 -17.39
C ALA A 55 10.52 -1.86 -17.00
N ASP A 56 9.19 -1.97 -16.90
CA ASP A 56 8.31 -0.93 -16.36
C ASP A 56 7.09 -1.57 -15.65
N PRO A 57 7.22 -1.88 -14.35
CA PRO A 57 6.15 -2.52 -13.60
C PRO A 57 4.91 -1.64 -13.41
N ALA A 58 5.06 -0.32 -13.53
CA ALA A 58 4.00 0.65 -13.25
C ALA A 58 3.04 0.80 -14.44
N GLU A 59 3.55 0.69 -15.67
CA GLU A 59 2.76 0.87 -16.91
C GLU A 59 1.61 -0.13 -17.03
N ASN A 60 1.80 -1.36 -16.52
CA ASN A 60 0.81 -2.41 -16.65
C ASN A 60 -0.26 -2.42 -15.55
N LEU A 61 -0.05 -1.72 -14.43
CA LEU A 61 -0.95 -1.78 -13.28
C LEU A 61 -2.39 -1.39 -13.64
N LYS A 62 -3.34 -2.25 -13.26
CA LYS A 62 -4.77 -2.02 -13.47
C LYS A 62 -5.38 -1.46 -12.20
N PHE A 63 -5.58 -0.15 -12.17
CA PHE A 63 -6.22 0.53 -11.05
C PHE A 63 -7.73 0.62 -11.23
N ALA A 64 -8.47 0.50 -10.13
CA ALA A 64 -9.92 0.72 -10.13
C ALA A 64 -10.37 1.36 -8.82
N GLY A 65 -10.34 2.69 -8.75
CA GLY A 65 -10.69 3.44 -7.53
C GLY A 65 -9.73 3.15 -6.37
N THR A 66 -10.25 3.23 -5.16
CA THR A 66 -9.49 3.12 -3.91
C THR A 66 -10.07 2.07 -2.97
N LEU A 67 -9.31 1.73 -1.93
CA LEU A 67 -9.74 0.94 -0.79
C LEU A 67 -9.58 1.75 0.50
N ASN A 68 -10.53 1.62 1.42
CA ASN A 68 -10.38 2.12 2.78
C ASN A 68 -9.20 1.44 3.45
N ASN A 69 -8.26 2.25 3.94
CA ASN A 69 -7.10 1.75 4.65
C ASN A 69 -7.54 1.24 6.03
N PRO A 70 -7.44 -0.07 6.31
CA PRO A 70 -7.92 -0.61 7.57
C PRO A 70 -7.14 -0.04 8.74
N ILE A 71 -5.85 0.32 8.57
CA ILE A 71 -5.03 0.82 9.68
C ILE A 71 -5.19 2.32 9.95
N ALA A 72 -5.81 3.09 9.06
CA ALA A 72 -5.90 4.54 9.17
C ALA A 72 -6.51 5.04 10.49
N ARG A 73 -7.46 4.29 11.06
CA ARG A 73 -8.11 4.64 12.33
C ARG A 73 -7.23 4.53 13.57
N TRP A 74 -6.03 3.94 13.46
CA TRP A 74 -5.10 3.73 14.59
C TRP A 74 -3.78 4.52 14.45
N ARG A 75 -3.81 5.59 13.65
CA ARG A 75 -2.68 6.53 13.50
C ARG A 75 -2.11 6.98 14.84
#